data_AF-A0A9W8WM46-F1
#
_entry.id   AF-A0A9W8WM46-F1
#
_cell.length_a   1.000
_cell.length_b   1.000
_cell.length_c   1.000
_cell.angle_alpha   90.00
_cell.angle_beta   90.00
_cell.angle_gamma   90.00
#
_symmetry.space_group_name_H-M   'P 1'
#
loop_
_entity.id
_entity.type
_entity.pdbx_description
1 polymer ?
#
loop_
_entity_poly.entity_id
_entity_poly.type
_entity_poly.pdbx_seq_one_letter_code
_entity_poly.pdbx_strand_id
1 'polypeptide(L)'
;MAPGPFEAFRESLRSSEQVINIEDFDVEVVEAMLQFMYNFDYTSVNGASSMAFEAQVYQIADKYDIDSLKEHAKENFSTAVDIGWSMDDFPLAITLAYTTTPPGDRGLRDVVIQASHLHIDDLLSKEYFAEAQRLGEVPPVSTG
;
A
#
# COMPACT_ATOMS: atom_id res chain seq x y z
N MET A 1 -25.67 -42.26 21.17
CA MET A 1 -24.51 -42.83 20.46
C MET A 1 -23.68 -41.64 20.01
N ALA A 2 -22.42 -41.51 20.44
CA ALA A 2 -21.58 -40.38 20.02
C ALA A 2 -21.14 -40.58 18.56
N PRO A 3 -21.01 -39.50 17.75
CA PRO A 3 -20.57 -39.61 16.37
C PRO A 3 -19.18 -40.27 16.30
N GLY A 4 -18.98 -41.12 15.30
CA GLY A 4 -17.70 -41.80 15.10
C GLY A 4 -16.59 -40.81 14.74
N PRO A 5 -15.30 -41.17 14.94
CA PRO A 5 -14.17 -40.26 14.71
C PRO A 5 -14.14 -39.64 13.30
N PHE A 6 -14.62 -40.38 12.29
CA PHE A 6 -14.71 -39.92 10.91
C PHE A 6 -15.86 -38.93 10.68
N GLU A 7 -16.99 -39.09 11.38
CA GLU A 7 -18.08 -38.11 11.37
C GLU A 7 -17.66 -36.83 12.09
N ALA A 8 -16.99 -36.94 13.23
CA ALA A 8 -16.46 -35.80 13.96
C ALA A 8 -15.45 -34.99 13.10
N PHE A 9 -14.59 -35.68 12.34
CA PHE A 9 -13.67 -35.03 11.40
C PHE A 9 -14.41 -34.37 10.21
N ARG A 10 -15.42 -35.04 9.64
CA ARG A 10 -16.23 -34.44 8.55
C ARG A 10 -17.09 -33.28 9.03
N GLU A 11 -17.60 -33.33 10.25
CA GLU A 11 -18.30 -32.20 10.87
C GLU A 11 -17.33 -31.06 11.19
N SER A 12 -16.09 -31.36 11.61
CA SER A 12 -15.05 -30.34 11.76
C SER A 12 -14.74 -29.62 10.44
N LEU A 13 -14.63 -30.36 9.32
CA LEU A 13 -14.43 -29.77 7.98
C LEU A 13 -15.68 -29.05 7.43
N ARG A 14 -16.87 -29.43 7.91
CA ARG A 14 -18.15 -28.79 7.54
C ARG A 14 -18.48 -27.59 8.42
N SER A 15 -17.89 -27.54 9.62
CA SER A 15 -18.00 -26.47 10.62
C SER A 15 -16.93 -25.38 10.43
N SER A 16 -15.84 -25.66 9.71
CA SER A 16 -15.03 -24.60 9.13
C SER A 16 -15.82 -24.02 7.95
N GLU A 17 -16.34 -22.81 8.10
CA GLU A 17 -16.93 -22.09 6.97
C GLU A 17 -15.92 -22.09 5.80
N GLN A 18 -16.31 -22.68 4.67
CA GLN A 18 -15.50 -22.66 3.43
C GLN A 18 -15.55 -21.29 2.74
N VAL A 19 -16.00 -20.27 3.48
CA VAL A 19 -16.20 -18.90 3.01
C VAL A 19 -15.36 -18.01 3.92
N ILE A 20 -14.34 -17.39 3.34
CA ILE A 20 -13.57 -16.34 3.98
C ILE A 20 -14.14 -15.03 3.46
N ASN A 21 -14.74 -14.23 4.36
CA ASN A 21 -15.23 -12.90 4.02
C ASN A 21 -14.11 -11.88 4.23
N ILE A 22 -13.81 -11.09 3.20
CA ILE A 22 -12.77 -10.05 3.22
C ILE A 22 -13.45 -8.70 3.05
N GLU A 23 -13.68 -7.99 4.15
CA GLU A 23 -14.39 -6.70 4.15
C GLU A 23 -13.46 -5.48 4.17
N ASP A 24 -12.21 -5.69 4.58
CA ASP A 24 -11.24 -4.61 4.80
C ASP A 24 -10.51 -4.15 3.52
N PHE A 25 -10.79 -4.79 2.38
CA PHE A 25 -10.08 -4.55 1.13
C PHE A 25 -11.04 -4.47 -0.05
N ASP A 26 -10.69 -3.61 -0.99
CA ASP A 26 -11.40 -3.51 -2.26
C ASP A 26 -11.24 -4.79 -3.07
N VAL A 27 -12.26 -5.09 -3.88
CA VAL A 27 -12.31 -6.31 -4.70
C VAL A 27 -11.10 -6.44 -5.62
N GLU A 28 -10.59 -5.32 -6.14
CA GLU A 28 -9.42 -5.30 -7.04
C GLU A 28 -8.13 -5.71 -6.33
N VAL A 29 -7.98 -5.32 -5.05
CA VAL A 29 -6.81 -5.68 -4.22
C VAL A 29 -6.86 -7.17 -3.86
N VAL A 30 -8.05 -7.68 -3.53
CA VAL A 30 -8.27 -9.11 -3.27
C VAL A 30 -8.03 -9.94 -4.54
N GLU A 31 -8.49 -9.45 -5.70
CA GLU A 31 -8.26 -10.11 -6.98
C GLU A 31 -6.76 -10.18 -7.31
N ALA A 32 -6.01 -9.09 -7.11
CA ALA A 32 -4.56 -9.08 -7.30
C ALA A 32 -3.85 -10.10 -6.40
N MET A 33 -4.23 -10.17 -5.12
CA MET A 33 -3.70 -11.19 -4.20
C MET A 33 -3.96 -12.60 -4.74
N LEU A 34 -5.18 -12.90 -5.18
CA LEU A 34 -5.53 -14.22 -5.73
C LEU A 34 -4.78 -14.51 -7.02
N GLN A 35 -4.70 -13.56 -7.95
CA GLN A 35 -3.95 -13.73 -9.20
C GLN A 35 -2.48 -14.06 -8.91
N PHE A 36 -1.85 -13.33 -7.98
CA PHE A 36 -0.48 -13.60 -7.58
C PHE A 36 -0.32 -15.00 -6.98
N MET A 37 -1.23 -15.45 -6.13
CA MET A 37 -1.15 -16.79 -5.54
C MET A 37 -1.20 -17.92 -6.58
N TYR A 38 -1.87 -17.70 -7.72
CA TYR A 38 -1.97 -18.70 -8.79
C TYR A 38 -0.90 -18.56 -9.89
N ASN A 39 -0.48 -17.33 -10.19
CA ASN A 39 0.37 -17.03 -11.34
C ASN A 39 1.75 -16.48 -10.96
N PHE A 40 1.97 -16.18 -9.68
CA PHE A 40 3.14 -15.46 -9.15
C PHE A 40 3.31 -14.06 -9.75
N ASP A 41 2.21 -13.49 -10.25
CA ASP A 41 2.12 -12.17 -10.88
C ASP A 41 0.68 -11.68 -10.84
N TYR A 42 0.46 -10.38 -10.94
CA TYR A 42 -0.86 -9.76 -11.09
C TYR A 42 -0.79 -8.52 -11.98
N THR A 43 -1.92 -8.17 -12.59
CA THR A 43 -2.06 -6.90 -13.28
C THR A 43 -3.19 -6.09 -12.64
N SER A 44 -2.99 -4.79 -12.52
CA SER A 44 -4.09 -3.90 -12.14
C SER A 44 -5.20 -3.98 -13.19
N VAL A 45 -6.45 -4.03 -12.74
CA VAL A 45 -7.63 -4.26 -13.60
C VAL A 45 -7.78 -3.19 -14.70
N ASN A 46 -7.22 -1.99 -14.45
CA ASN A 46 -7.23 -0.86 -15.38
C ASN A 46 -5.93 -0.71 -16.21
N GLY A 47 -4.98 -1.64 -16.08
CA GLY A 47 -3.70 -1.63 -16.81
C GLY A 47 -2.71 -0.53 -16.38
N ALA A 48 -3.09 0.34 -15.45
CA ALA A 48 -2.23 1.33 -14.83
C ALA A 48 -2.21 1.10 -13.32
N SER A 49 -1.12 0.53 -12.83
CA SER A 49 -0.86 0.42 -11.40
C SER A 49 -0.60 1.81 -10.82
N SER A 50 -1.48 2.28 -9.95
CA SER A 50 -1.26 3.53 -9.21
C SER A 50 -0.44 3.25 -7.96
N MET A 51 0.29 4.25 -7.46
CA MET A 51 0.99 4.14 -6.18
C MET A 51 0.05 3.73 -5.05
N ALA A 52 -1.20 4.23 -5.08
CA ALA A 52 -2.20 3.87 -4.08
C ALA A 52 -2.58 2.38 -4.15
N PHE A 53 -2.81 1.86 -5.35
CA PHE A 53 -3.14 0.45 -5.55
C PHE A 53 -2.02 -0.46 -5.05
N GLU A 54 -0.76 -0.18 -5.43
CA GLU A 54 0.37 -1.00 -4.98
C GLU A 54 0.58 -0.92 -3.45
N ALA A 55 0.31 0.23 -2.82
CA ALA A 55 0.32 0.35 -1.37
C ALA A 55 -0.78 -0.48 -0.68
N GLN A 56 -1.96 -0.61 -1.30
CA GLN A 56 -3.03 -1.48 -0.80
C GLN A 56 -2.70 -2.97 -1.03
N VAL A 57 -2.09 -3.34 -2.16
CA VAL A 57 -1.63 -4.72 -2.38
C VAL A 57 -0.52 -5.10 -1.39
N TYR A 58 0.37 -4.17 -1.07
CA TYR A 58 1.34 -4.35 0.00
C TYR A 58 0.66 -4.59 1.36
N GLN A 59 -0.43 -3.86 1.65
CA GLN A 59 -1.18 -3.99 2.89
C GLN A 59 -1.88 -5.35 3.03
N ILE A 60 -2.54 -5.82 1.96
CA ILE A 60 -3.20 -7.13 2.00
C ILE A 60 -2.18 -8.25 2.13
N ALA A 61 -1.01 -8.11 1.49
CA ALA A 61 0.09 -9.06 1.61
C ALA A 61 0.64 -9.14 3.04
N ASP A 62 0.83 -8.00 3.70
CA ASP A 62 1.23 -7.94 5.11
C ASP A 62 0.16 -8.57 6.02
N LYS A 63 -1.12 -8.27 5.79
CA LYS A 63 -2.20 -8.79 6.63
C LYS A 63 -2.39 -10.31 6.56
N TYR A 64 -2.12 -10.91 5.40
CA TYR A 64 -2.25 -12.35 5.20
C TYR A 64 -0.90 -13.09 5.21
N ASP A 65 0.18 -12.44 5.67
CA ASP A 65 1.54 -13.00 5.78
C ASP A 65 2.06 -13.61 4.46
N ILE A 66 1.86 -12.91 3.34
CA ILE A 66 2.30 -13.31 2.00
C ILE A 66 3.56 -12.52 1.60
N ASP A 67 4.71 -12.88 2.17
CA ASP A 67 5.98 -12.15 2.01
C ASP A 67 6.39 -11.90 0.55
N SER A 68 6.19 -12.89 -0.34
CA SER A 68 6.54 -12.76 -1.76
C SER A 68 5.66 -11.75 -2.49
N LEU A 69 4.37 -11.69 -2.17
CA LEU A 69 3.46 -10.66 -2.70
C LEU A 69 3.83 -9.29 -2.15
N LYS A 70 4.20 -9.22 -0.88
CA LYS A 70 4.62 -7.99 -0.21
C LYS A 70 5.87 -7.40 -0.86
N GLU A 71 6.85 -8.24 -1.17
CA GLU A 71 8.05 -7.83 -1.91
C GLU A 71 7.71 -7.38 -3.33
N HIS A 72 6.89 -8.15 -4.05
CA HIS A 72 6.47 -7.81 -5.41
C HIS A 72 5.70 -6.47 -5.48
N ALA A 73 4.75 -6.25 -4.58
CA ALA A 73 4.00 -5.00 -4.49
C ALA A 73 4.90 -3.80 -4.16
N LYS A 74 5.95 -3.99 -3.37
CA LYS A 74 6.95 -2.94 -3.10
C LYS A 74 7.74 -2.56 -4.34
N GLU A 75 8.15 -3.53 -5.16
CA GLU A 75 8.87 -3.28 -6.41
C GLU A 75 7.99 -2.50 -7.40
N ASN A 76 6.72 -2.89 -7.54
CA ASN A 76 5.75 -2.19 -8.36
C ASN A 76 5.45 -0.79 -7.82
N PHE A 77 5.30 -0.64 -6.50
CA PHE A 77 5.14 0.66 -5.84
C PHE A 77 6.34 1.58 -6.11
N SER A 78 7.57 1.07 -6.01
CA SER A 78 8.79 1.84 -6.33
C SER A 78 8.77 2.32 -7.77
N THR A 79 8.41 1.45 -8.70
CA THR A 79 8.30 1.81 -10.13
C THR A 79 7.23 2.88 -10.35
N ALA A 80 6.07 2.75 -9.70
CA ALA A 80 4.99 3.73 -9.78
C ALA A 80 5.41 5.09 -9.19
N VAL A 81 6.16 5.10 -8.09
CA VAL A 81 6.72 6.33 -7.48
C VAL A 81 7.74 6.98 -8.40
N ASP A 82 8.67 6.21 -8.97
CA ASP A 82 9.71 6.76 -9.86
C ASP A 82 9.12 7.44 -11.11
N ILE A 83 7.99 6.93 -11.60
CA ILE A 83 7.26 7.50 -12.74
C ILE A 83 6.34 8.66 -12.30
N GLY A 84 5.76 8.57 -11.09
CA GLY A 84 4.64 9.37 -10.65
C GLY A 84 4.91 10.39 -9.54
N TRP A 85 6.14 10.53 -9.04
CA TRP A 85 6.47 11.47 -7.96
C TRP A 85 6.03 12.92 -8.24
N SER A 86 6.01 13.32 -9.53
CA SER A 86 5.64 14.66 -9.96
C SER A 86 4.13 14.83 -10.14
N MET A 87 3.33 13.78 -10.01
CA MET A 87 1.87 13.83 -10.10
C MET A 87 1.23 14.23 -8.75
N ASP A 88 -0.06 14.59 -8.78
CA ASP A 88 -0.79 15.08 -7.60
C ASP A 88 -1.20 13.96 -6.63
N ASP A 89 -1.03 12.70 -7.02
CA ASP A 89 -1.30 11.50 -6.23
C ASP A 89 -0.12 11.10 -5.33
N PHE A 90 1.07 11.66 -5.52
CA PHE A 90 2.24 11.36 -4.68
C PHE A 90 2.02 11.65 -3.17
N PRO A 91 1.38 12.76 -2.75
CA PRO A 91 1.03 12.98 -1.34
C PRO A 91 0.10 11.91 -0.75
N LEU A 92 -0.82 11.36 -1.57
CA LEU A 92 -1.66 10.25 -1.16
C LEU A 92 -0.84 8.97 -0.99
N ALA A 93 0.11 8.71 -1.90
CA ALA A 93 1.04 7.58 -1.78
C ALA A 93 1.89 7.64 -0.50
N ILE A 94 2.40 8.83 -0.15
CA ILE A 94 3.09 9.06 1.13
C ILE A 94 2.16 8.72 2.28
N THR A 95 0.94 9.25 2.29
CA THR A 95 -0.04 8.98 3.36
C THR A 95 -0.27 7.49 3.52
N LEU A 96 -0.54 6.78 2.43
CA LEU A 96 -0.75 5.34 2.43
C LEU A 96 0.47 4.58 2.97
N ALA A 97 1.69 4.92 2.54
CA ALA A 97 2.91 4.28 3.04
C ALA A 97 3.09 4.38 4.57
N TYR A 98 2.50 5.39 5.22
CA TYR A 98 2.52 5.54 6.68
C TYR A 98 1.30 4.95 7.39
N THR A 99 0.16 4.80 6.70
CA THR A 99 -1.10 4.31 7.31
C THR A 99 -1.39 2.84 7.04
N THR A 100 -0.88 2.27 5.95
CA THR A 100 -1.19 0.88 5.59
C THR A 100 -0.35 -0.14 6.34
N THR A 101 0.78 0.27 6.93
CA THR A 101 1.73 -0.65 7.56
C THR A 101 2.05 -0.27 9.01
N PRO A 102 2.34 -1.24 9.90
CA PRO A 102 2.73 -0.97 11.28
C PRO A 102 3.98 -0.07 11.39
N PRO A 103 4.22 0.61 12.53
CA PRO A 103 5.36 1.52 12.70
C PRO A 103 6.74 0.90 12.42
N GLY A 104 6.91 -0.41 12.60
CA GLY A 104 8.17 -1.11 12.32
C GLY A 104 8.40 -1.46 10.84
N ASP A 105 7.38 -1.39 10.00
CA ASP A 105 7.51 -1.65 8.58
C ASP A 105 8.03 -0.41 7.85
N ARG A 106 9.15 -0.57 7.15
CA ARG A 106 9.83 0.49 6.42
C ARG A 106 9.78 0.31 4.91
N GLY A 107 9.15 -0.73 4.39
CA GLY A 107 9.20 -1.11 2.98
C GLY A 107 8.78 0.02 2.04
N LEU A 108 7.54 0.49 2.18
CA LEU A 108 7.01 1.60 1.38
C LEU A 108 7.55 2.97 1.83
N ARG A 109 7.82 3.12 3.14
CA ARG A 109 8.28 4.38 3.72
C ARG A 109 9.66 4.78 3.20
N ASP A 110 10.58 3.82 3.12
CA ASP A 110 11.92 4.09 2.61
C ASP A 110 11.87 4.50 1.12
N VAL A 111 10.95 3.92 0.33
CA VAL A 111 10.72 4.30 -1.08
C VAL A 111 10.26 5.76 -1.19
N VAL A 112 9.19 6.15 -0.48
CA VAL A 112 8.68 7.52 -0.58
C VAL A 112 9.65 8.55 0.00
N ILE A 113 10.41 8.20 1.04
CA ILE A 113 11.46 9.04 1.62
C ILE A 113 12.56 9.27 0.57
N GLN A 114 13.02 8.20 -0.09
CA GLN A 114 14.07 8.29 -1.09
C GLN A 114 13.64 9.16 -2.28
N ALA A 115 12.43 8.93 -2.81
CA ALA A 115 11.88 9.74 -3.89
C ALA A 115 11.72 11.22 -3.48
N SER A 116 11.21 11.48 -2.27
CA SER A 116 11.06 12.84 -1.75
C SER A 116 12.41 13.56 -1.61
N HIS A 117 13.44 12.85 -1.15
CA HIS A 117 14.79 13.42 -1.06
C HIS A 117 15.38 13.73 -2.43
N LEU A 118 15.18 12.85 -3.41
CA LEU A 118 15.71 13.01 -4.76
C LEU A 118 15.07 14.20 -5.49
N HIS A 119 13.79 14.45 -5.24
CA HIS A 119 12.99 15.46 -5.94
C HIS A 119 12.58 16.64 -5.05
N ILE A 120 13.28 16.86 -3.93
CA ILE A 120 12.87 17.82 -2.90
C ILE A 120 12.72 19.25 -3.46
N ASP A 121 13.64 19.69 -4.31
CA ASP A 121 13.61 21.04 -4.89
C ASP A 121 12.40 21.24 -5.80
N ASP A 122 12.10 20.24 -6.64
CA ASP A 122 10.94 20.26 -7.53
C ASP A 122 9.63 20.19 -6.74
N LEU A 123 9.57 19.34 -5.70
CA LEU A 123 8.41 19.22 -4.83
C LEU A 123 8.13 20.52 -4.07
N LEU A 124 9.16 21.20 -3.56
CA LEU A 124 9.06 22.49 -2.89
C LEU A 124 8.68 23.64 -3.86
N SER A 125 8.95 23.47 -5.15
CA SER A 125 8.56 24.44 -6.19
C SER A 125 7.09 24.37 -6.58
N LYS A 126 6.39 23.28 -6.25
CA LYS A 126 4.95 23.13 -6.51
C LYS A 126 4.15 24.14 -5.68
N GLU A 127 3.08 24.68 -6.28
CA GLU A 127 2.25 25.77 -5.69
C GLU A 127 1.73 25.46 -4.27
N TYR A 128 1.58 24.19 -3.91
CA TYR A 128 1.21 23.76 -2.54
C TYR A 128 2.18 24.24 -1.45
N PHE A 129 3.49 24.31 -1.74
CA PHE A 129 4.47 24.84 -0.78
C PHE A 129 4.58 26.36 -0.81
N ALA A 130 4.32 27.00 -1.96
CA ALA A 130 4.27 28.45 -2.08
C ALA A 130 3.12 29.05 -1.24
N GLU A 131 1.98 28.35 -1.15
CA GLU A 131 0.84 28.74 -0.32
C GLU A 131 1.12 28.52 1.18
N ALA A 132 1.73 27.38 1.55
CA ALA A 132 2.15 27.12 2.94
C ALA A 132 3.20 28.13 3.44
N GLN A 133 4.11 28.56 2.56
CA GLN A 133 5.09 29.61 2.84
C GLN A 133 4.44 31.00 2.95
N ARG A 134 3.36 31.27 2.22
CA ARG A 134 2.58 32.51 2.33
C ARG A 134 1.71 32.57 3.59
N LEU A 135 1.19 31.43 4.05
CA LEU A 135 0.35 31.32 5.25
C LEU A 135 1.16 31.23 6.56
N GLY A 136 2.46 30.97 6.48
CA GLY A 136 3.38 31.08 7.60
C GLY A 136 3.94 32.51 7.74
N GLU A 137 3.29 33.34 8.56
CA GLU A 137 3.86 34.61 9.04
C GLU A 137 5.20 34.37 9.75
N VAL A 138 6.32 34.44 9.01
CA VAL A 138 7.64 34.62 9.61
C VAL A 138 7.91 36.13 9.61
N PRO A 139 7.87 36.82 10.77
CA PRO A 139 8.21 38.23 10.81
C PRO A 139 9.68 38.41 10.38
N PRO A 140 10.00 39.50 9.66
CA PRO A 140 11.34 39.71 9.17
C PRO A 140 12.32 39.78 10.35
N VAL A 141 13.35 38.94 10.32
CA VAL A 141 14.52 39.10 11.18
C VAL A 141 15.07 40.50 10.91
N SER A 142 14.90 41.38 11.89
CA SER A 142 15.52 42.70 11.89
C SER A 142 17.01 42.50 12.13
N THR A 143 17.79 42.52 11.06
CA THR A 143 19.23 42.70 11.14
C THR A 143 19.50 44.14 11.59
N GLY A 144 19.91 44.28 12.84
CA GLY A 144 20.62 45.46 13.35
C GLY A 144 22.10 45.43 12.99
#